data_AF-A0A6L7P910-F1
#
_entry.id   AF-A0A6L7P910-F1
#
_cell.length_a   1.000
_cell.length_b   1.000
_cell.length_c   1.000
_cell.angle_alpha   90.00
_cell.angle_beta   90.00
_cell.angle_gamma   90.00
#
_symmetry.space_group_name_H-M   'P 1'
#
loop_
_entity.id
_entity.type
_entity.pdbx_description
1 polymer ?
#
loop_
_entity_poly.entity_id
_entity_poly.type
_entity_poly.pdbx_seq_one_letter_code
_entity_poly.pdbx_strand_id
1 'polypeptide(L)'
;MARFVVLVSGSLMNLVLPVLLFAIAYSIPREEQIGRAVIATVVPGAPAEAAGFLPDDIIYEIDGRDARNANDAGRLIRLNLGEEIEVRVRRGQEFVTLTVVPRWTPPEGQGPTGITIYPQCTVVGGYGCVPFTERVADPPWVAIPRGFNSTVDSMILVRNEILSWIKGGSSPEVTGPVGLAQTTGEVARAGGVTTLLQLAAILSINLGVLNLLPLPMLDGGRIMFLFIEVLRGGRRVRPEREALVHLVGFVLFIALAAVVTFFDITRIANGESIFR
;
A
#
# COMPACT_ATOMS: atom_id res chain seq x y z
N MET A 1 0.66 -1.74 33.46
CA MET A 1 -0.36 -2.39 32.60
C MET A 1 -1.43 -1.43 32.10
N ALA A 2 -2.21 -0.75 32.95
CA ALA A 2 -3.27 0.16 32.49
C ALA A 2 -2.81 1.29 31.54
N ARG A 3 -1.65 1.91 31.79
CA ARG A 3 -1.06 2.94 30.89
C ARG A 3 -0.70 2.42 29.50
N PHE A 4 -0.23 1.17 29.41
CA PHE A 4 0.17 0.55 28.14
C PHE A 4 -1.06 0.29 27.28
N VAL A 5 -2.14 -0.25 27.87
CA VAL A 5 -3.40 -0.49 27.17
C VAL A 5 -3.97 0.81 26.61
N VAL A 6 -4.02 1.88 27.41
CA VAL A 6 -4.55 3.19 26.98
C VAL A 6 -3.71 3.83 25.86
N LEU A 7 -2.38 3.70 25.91
CA LEU A 7 -1.49 4.25 24.87
C LEU A 7 -1.57 3.48 23.55
N VAL A 8 -1.76 2.16 23.62
CA VAL A 8 -1.91 1.31 22.43
C VAL A 8 -3.33 1.43 21.85
N SER A 9 -4.34 1.81 22.65
CA SER A 9 -5.72 2.01 22.17
C SER A 9 -5.84 3.07 21.08
N GLY A 10 -5.03 4.15 21.11
CA GLY A 10 -5.06 5.21 20.09
C GLY A 10 -4.66 4.70 18.70
N SER A 11 -3.48 4.09 18.61
CA SER A 11 -2.98 3.49 17.37
C SER A 11 -3.77 2.26 16.93
N LEU A 12 -4.29 1.45 17.87
CA LEU A 12 -5.20 0.33 17.55
C LEU A 12 -6.46 0.79 16.85
N MET A 13 -7.07 1.92 17.25
CA MET A 13 -8.28 2.41 16.61
C MET A 13 -8.03 2.76 15.14
N ASN A 14 -6.84 3.29 14.82
CA ASN A 14 -6.41 3.55 13.44
C ASN A 14 -6.21 2.28 12.61
N LEU A 15 -6.12 1.11 13.24
CA LEU A 15 -6.07 -0.21 12.58
C LEU A 15 -7.42 -0.93 12.57
N VAL A 16 -8.34 -0.60 13.48
CA VAL A 16 -9.71 -1.13 13.50
C VAL A 16 -10.62 -0.40 12.52
N LEU A 17 -10.53 0.94 12.45
CA LEU A 17 -11.34 1.76 11.55
C LEU A 17 -11.26 1.31 10.06
N PRO A 18 -10.07 1.03 9.48
CA PRO A 18 -9.96 0.55 8.11
C PRO A 18 -10.75 -0.72 7.82
N VAL A 19 -10.86 -1.65 8.78
CA VAL A 19 -11.64 -2.89 8.62
C VAL A 19 -13.10 -2.54 8.36
N LEU A 20 -13.66 -1.59 9.12
CA LEU A 20 -15.03 -1.12 8.94
C LEU A 20 -15.19 -0.35 7.63
N LEU A 21 -14.25 0.55 7.32
CA LEU A 21 -14.30 1.37 6.10
C LEU A 21 -14.25 0.51 4.83
N PHE A 22 -13.35 -0.48 4.77
CA PHE A 22 -13.30 -1.42 3.66
C PHE A 22 -14.55 -2.29 3.60
N ALA A 23 -15.05 -2.79 4.73
CA ALA A 23 -16.28 -3.59 4.75
C ALA A 23 -17.49 -2.79 4.21
N ILE A 24 -17.63 -1.53 4.62
CA ILE A 24 -18.68 -0.64 4.08
C ILE A 24 -18.45 -0.40 2.58
N ALA A 25 -17.22 -0.09 2.17
CA ALA A 25 -16.88 0.12 0.77
C ALA A 25 -17.21 -1.10 -0.10
N TYR A 26 -16.97 -2.32 0.41
CA TYR A 26 -17.30 -3.55 -0.29
C TYR A 26 -18.79 -3.88 -0.31
N SER A 27 -19.55 -3.35 0.64
CA SER A 27 -21.01 -3.52 0.69
C SER A 27 -21.76 -2.61 -0.29
N ILE A 28 -21.13 -1.52 -0.73
CA ILE A 28 -21.71 -0.59 -1.71
C ILE A 28 -21.47 -1.14 -3.12
N PRO A 29 -22.49 -1.09 -4.03
CA PRO A 29 -22.29 -1.45 -5.42
C PRO A 29 -21.18 -0.63 -6.06
N ARG A 30 -20.15 -1.32 -6.56
CA ARG A 30 -18.97 -0.73 -7.20
C ARG A 30 -18.68 -1.43 -8.51
N GLU A 31 -18.02 -0.72 -9.43
CA GLU A 31 -17.45 -1.36 -10.60
C GLU A 31 -16.13 -2.02 -10.21
N GLU A 32 -16.04 -3.33 -10.42
CA GLU A 32 -14.82 -4.11 -10.23
C GLU A 32 -14.26 -4.46 -11.61
N GLN A 33 -13.00 -4.13 -11.85
CA GLN A 33 -12.34 -4.49 -13.10
C GLN A 33 -12.18 -6.01 -13.16
N ILE A 34 -12.69 -6.58 -14.24
CA ILE A 34 -12.58 -7.99 -14.58
C ILE A 34 -11.78 -8.12 -15.89
N GLY A 35 -10.90 -9.11 -15.93
CA GLY A 35 -9.93 -9.27 -17.03
C GLY A 35 -8.56 -9.56 -16.47
N ARG A 36 -8.21 -10.85 -16.45
CA ARG A 36 -6.99 -11.39 -15.83
C ARG A 36 -5.75 -10.67 -16.35
N ALA A 37 -4.69 -10.69 -15.56
CA ALA A 37 -3.43 -10.07 -15.96
C ALA A 37 -2.77 -10.88 -17.08
N VAL A 38 -2.49 -10.23 -18.21
CA VAL A 38 -1.72 -10.82 -19.31
C VAL A 38 -0.31 -10.27 -19.27
N ILE A 39 0.69 -11.13 -19.42
CA ILE A 39 2.09 -10.74 -19.49
C ILE A 39 2.37 -10.17 -20.88
N ALA A 40 2.65 -8.87 -20.97
CA ALA A 40 3.06 -8.24 -22.23
C ALA A 40 4.51 -8.58 -22.58
N THR A 41 5.40 -8.37 -21.61
CA THR A 41 6.83 -8.53 -21.81
C THR A 41 7.48 -9.08 -20.55
N VAL A 42 8.57 -9.82 -20.76
CA VAL A 42 9.44 -10.32 -19.71
C VAL A 42 10.82 -9.71 -19.96
N VAL A 43 11.36 -9.02 -18.96
CA VAL A 43 12.65 -8.33 -19.09
C VAL A 43 13.79 -9.35 -19.05
N PRO A 44 14.76 -9.28 -19.99
CA PRO A 44 15.93 -10.14 -19.96
C PRO A 44 16.75 -10.03 -18.67
N GLY A 45 17.18 -11.16 -18.13
CA GLY A 45 17.90 -11.28 -16.86
C GLY A 45 17.04 -11.04 -15.61
N ALA A 46 15.72 -10.86 -15.76
CA ALA A 46 14.83 -10.68 -14.62
C ALA A 46 14.43 -12.02 -13.96
N PRO A 47 13.99 -12.00 -12.69
CA PRO A 47 13.51 -13.21 -12.01
C PRO A 47 12.43 -13.97 -12.78
N ALA A 48 11.53 -13.27 -13.46
CA ALA A 48 10.48 -13.91 -14.25
C ALA A 48 11.02 -14.61 -15.50
N GLU A 49 12.08 -14.12 -16.15
CA GLU A 49 12.70 -14.84 -17.26
C GLU A 49 13.33 -16.16 -16.77
N ALA A 50 14.08 -16.09 -15.66
CA ALA A 50 14.69 -17.28 -15.05
C ALA A 50 13.65 -18.31 -14.58
N ALA A 51 12.49 -17.84 -14.12
CA ALA A 51 11.34 -18.68 -13.77
C ALA A 51 10.58 -19.23 -14.99
N GLY A 52 10.91 -18.78 -16.21
CA GLY A 52 10.32 -19.29 -17.45
C GLY A 52 8.95 -18.69 -17.81
N PHE A 53 8.63 -17.49 -17.33
CA PHE A 53 7.46 -16.75 -17.81
C PHE A 53 7.65 -16.35 -19.26
N LEU A 54 6.56 -16.35 -20.03
CA LEU A 54 6.57 -15.93 -21.43
C LEU A 54 5.54 -14.82 -21.66
N PRO A 55 5.74 -13.98 -22.70
CA PRO A 55 4.67 -13.13 -23.22
C PRO A 55 3.40 -13.94 -23.51
N ASP A 56 2.25 -13.29 -23.36
CA ASP A 56 0.90 -13.85 -23.50
C ASP A 56 0.47 -14.89 -22.44
N ASP A 57 1.33 -15.20 -21.47
CA ASP A 57 0.91 -15.94 -20.27
C ASP A 57 -0.17 -15.13 -19.52
N ILE A 58 -1.25 -15.80 -19.12
CA ILE A 58 -2.35 -15.19 -18.38
C ILE A 58 -2.29 -15.64 -16.93
N ILE A 59 -2.12 -14.72 -16.00
CA ILE A 59 -1.99 -15.02 -14.57
C ILE A 59 -3.37 -15.36 -14.00
N TYR A 60 -3.49 -16.56 -13.41
CA TYR A 60 -4.71 -17.03 -12.77
C TYR A 60 -4.64 -16.94 -11.25
N GLU A 61 -3.56 -17.45 -10.66
CA GLU A 61 -3.42 -17.54 -9.21
C GLU A 61 -1.99 -17.19 -8.79
N ILE A 62 -1.85 -16.58 -7.61
CA ILE A 62 -0.56 -16.34 -6.94
C ILE A 62 -0.70 -16.83 -5.49
N ASP A 63 0.08 -17.83 -5.10
CA ASP A 63 0.00 -18.54 -3.81
C ASP A 63 -1.42 -19.00 -3.46
N GLY A 64 -2.11 -19.59 -4.45
CA GLY A 64 -3.50 -20.06 -4.31
C GLY A 64 -4.55 -18.95 -4.18
N ARG A 65 -4.19 -17.67 -4.34
CA ARG A 65 -5.13 -16.53 -4.37
C ARG A 65 -5.46 -16.16 -5.81
N ASP A 66 -6.76 -16.07 -6.13
CA ASP A 66 -7.26 -15.74 -7.47
C ASP A 66 -6.89 -14.31 -7.88
N ALA A 67 -6.14 -14.18 -8.98
CA ALA A 67 -5.75 -12.92 -9.60
C ALA A 67 -6.77 -12.56 -10.69
N ARG A 68 -7.81 -11.83 -10.30
CA ARG A 68 -8.96 -11.51 -11.16
C ARG A 68 -8.67 -10.44 -12.21
N ASN A 69 -7.69 -9.59 -11.93
CA ASN A 69 -7.27 -8.50 -12.79
C ASN A 69 -5.79 -8.16 -12.61
N ALA A 70 -5.29 -7.23 -13.43
CA ALA A 70 -3.91 -6.76 -13.37
C ALA A 70 -3.54 -6.12 -12.01
N ASN A 71 -4.48 -5.41 -11.37
CA ASN A 71 -4.22 -4.78 -10.07
C ASN A 71 -4.05 -5.83 -8.97
N ASP A 72 -4.88 -6.88 -8.97
CA ASP A 72 -4.77 -8.00 -8.04
C ASP A 72 -3.46 -8.75 -8.23
N ALA A 73 -3.09 -9.06 -9.48
CA ALA A 73 -1.81 -9.72 -9.76
C ALA A 73 -0.62 -8.90 -9.24
N GLY A 74 -0.58 -7.60 -9.57
CA GLY A 74 0.47 -6.70 -9.09
C GLY A 74 0.51 -6.55 -7.57
N ARG A 75 -0.65 -6.49 -6.92
CA ARG A 75 -0.78 -6.44 -5.46
C ARG A 75 -0.27 -7.71 -4.80
N LEU A 76 -0.69 -8.89 -5.29
CA LEU A 76 -0.27 -10.19 -4.77
C LEU A 76 1.24 -10.40 -4.89
N ILE A 77 1.86 -9.96 -6.00
CA ILE A 77 3.32 -9.95 -6.16
C ILE A 77 4.00 -9.04 -5.12
N ARG A 78 3.48 -7.82 -4.89
CA ARG A 78 4.05 -6.86 -3.93
C ARG A 78 3.84 -7.22 -2.46
N LEU A 79 2.85 -8.04 -2.15
CA LEU A 79 2.66 -8.55 -0.78
C LEU A 79 3.79 -9.48 -0.37
N ASN A 80 4.35 -10.22 -1.32
CA ASN A 80 5.32 -11.29 -1.09
C ASN A 80 6.76 -10.89 -1.54
N LEU A 81 7.17 -9.62 -1.34
CA LEU A 81 8.52 -9.18 -1.73
C LEU A 81 9.61 -9.98 -1.00
N GLY A 82 10.55 -10.52 -1.77
CA GLY A 82 11.68 -11.33 -1.29
C GLY A 82 11.33 -12.73 -0.83
N GLU A 83 10.07 -13.15 -0.97
CA GLU A 83 9.64 -14.52 -0.69
C GLU A 83 9.36 -15.24 -2.01
N GLU A 84 9.60 -16.55 -2.03
CA GLU A 84 9.29 -17.37 -3.19
C GLU A 84 7.78 -17.52 -3.31
N ILE A 85 7.23 -17.17 -4.48
CA ILE A 85 5.80 -17.29 -4.78
C ILE A 85 5.54 -18.27 -5.90
N GLU A 86 4.43 -18.99 -5.78
CA GLU A 86 3.92 -19.87 -6.81
C GLU A 86 2.88 -19.13 -7.66
N VAL A 87 3.11 -19.05 -8.97
CA VAL A 87 2.24 -18.35 -9.92
C VAL A 87 1.69 -19.35 -10.93
N ARG A 88 0.38 -19.54 -10.90
CA ARG A 88 -0.33 -20.35 -11.89
C ARG A 88 -0.70 -19.48 -13.08
N VAL A 89 -0.13 -19.77 -14.24
CA VAL A 89 -0.42 -19.10 -15.50
C VAL A 89 -1.11 -20.03 -16.48
N ARG A 90 -1.94 -19.47 -17.36
CA ARG A 90 -2.44 -20.16 -18.55
C ARG A 90 -1.58 -19.77 -19.74
N ARG A 91 -0.92 -20.78 -20.33
CA ARG A 91 -0.09 -20.66 -21.53
C ARG A 91 -0.79 -21.36 -22.67
N GLY A 92 -1.36 -20.59 -23.59
CA GLY A 92 -2.23 -21.14 -24.62
C GLY A 92 -3.44 -21.86 -24.00
N GLN A 93 -3.48 -23.19 -24.11
CA GLN A 93 -4.56 -24.04 -23.56
C GLN A 93 -4.17 -24.76 -22.25
N GLU A 94 -2.92 -24.70 -21.83
CA GLU A 94 -2.42 -25.43 -20.66
C GLU A 94 -2.22 -24.51 -19.46
N PHE A 95 -2.33 -25.07 -18.27
CA PHE A 95 -1.94 -24.40 -17.04
C PHE A 95 -0.53 -24.83 -16.67
N VAL A 96 0.32 -23.83 -16.43
CA VAL A 96 1.70 -24.02 -15.98
C VAL A 96 1.85 -23.29 -14.66
N THR A 97 2.49 -23.95 -13.71
CA THR A 97 2.82 -23.37 -12.42
C THR A 97 4.30 -22.99 -12.43
N LEU A 98 4.59 -21.72 -12.21
CA LEU A 98 5.94 -21.16 -12.23
C LEU A 98 6.26 -20.55 -10.87
N THR A 99 7.51 -20.67 -10.44
CA THR A 99 7.96 -20.19 -9.14
C THR A 99 8.92 -19.03 -9.33
N VAL A 100 8.70 -17.91 -8.64
CA VAL A 100 9.52 -16.70 -8.78
C VAL A 100 9.70 -15.98 -7.45
N VAL A 101 10.83 -15.30 -7.29
CA VAL A 101 11.10 -14.46 -6.10
C VAL A 101 11.03 -12.98 -6.51
N PRO A 102 10.01 -12.21 -6.06
CA PRO A 102 9.91 -10.78 -6.35
C PRO A 102 11.02 -10.00 -5.63
N ARG A 103 11.70 -9.09 -6.34
CA ARG A 103 12.80 -8.29 -5.76
C ARG A 103 12.30 -7.16 -4.89
N TRP A 104 13.00 -6.89 -3.79
CA TRP A 104 12.82 -5.68 -2.98
C TRP A 104 13.16 -4.41 -3.76
N THR A 105 14.21 -4.46 -4.56
CA THR A 105 14.79 -3.31 -5.27
C THR A 105 14.91 -3.62 -6.76
N PRO A 106 13.79 -3.57 -7.53
CA PRO A 106 13.86 -3.74 -8.97
C PRO A 106 14.61 -2.56 -9.61
N PRO A 107 15.33 -2.77 -10.73
CA PRO A 107 15.89 -1.71 -11.54
C PRO A 107 14.82 -0.73 -12.03
N GLU A 108 15.24 0.49 -12.38
CA GLU A 108 14.35 1.53 -12.90
C GLU A 108 13.53 1.04 -14.10
N GLY A 109 12.24 1.33 -14.10
CA GLY A 109 11.30 0.89 -15.14
C GLY A 109 10.85 -0.57 -15.05
N GLN A 110 11.27 -1.34 -14.04
CA GLN A 110 10.87 -2.73 -13.85
C GLN A 110 9.98 -2.93 -12.63
N GLY A 111 9.03 -3.86 -12.72
CA GLY A 111 8.35 -4.40 -11.53
C GLY A 111 9.23 -5.36 -10.72
N PRO A 112 8.80 -5.78 -9.52
CA PRO A 112 9.54 -6.68 -8.64
C PRO A 112 10.05 -7.97 -9.32
N THR A 113 9.24 -8.56 -10.20
CA THR A 113 9.56 -9.77 -10.97
C THR A 113 10.10 -9.49 -12.37
N GLY A 114 10.06 -8.23 -12.83
CA GLY A 114 10.49 -7.82 -14.17
C GLY A 114 9.53 -8.21 -15.31
N ILE A 115 8.24 -8.39 -15.01
CA ILE A 115 7.19 -8.51 -16.03
C ILE A 115 6.41 -7.20 -16.16
N THR A 116 5.93 -6.92 -17.37
CA THR A 116 4.91 -5.91 -17.61
C THR A 116 3.58 -6.62 -17.82
N ILE A 117 2.56 -6.24 -17.06
CA ILE A 117 1.22 -6.80 -17.15
C ILE A 117 0.21 -5.77 -17.65
N TYR A 118 -0.76 -6.21 -18.42
CA TYR A 118 -1.92 -5.42 -18.83
C TYR A 118 -3.20 -6.22 -18.59
N PRO A 119 -4.35 -5.56 -18.39
CA PRO A 119 -5.59 -6.28 -18.20
C PRO A 119 -6.00 -6.98 -19.51
N GLN A 120 -6.50 -8.20 -19.41
CA GLN A 120 -7.19 -8.83 -20.52
C GLN A 120 -8.42 -7.97 -20.87
N CYS A 121 -8.46 -7.48 -22.11
CA CYS A 121 -9.38 -6.43 -22.52
C CYS A 121 -9.96 -6.69 -23.90
N THR A 122 -11.02 -5.97 -24.23
CA THR A 122 -11.51 -5.87 -25.60
C THR A 122 -11.01 -4.55 -26.20
N VAL A 123 -10.51 -4.61 -27.44
CA VAL A 123 -10.14 -3.41 -28.19
C VAL A 123 -11.41 -2.78 -28.75
N VAL A 124 -11.75 -1.60 -28.24
CA VAL A 124 -12.88 -0.80 -28.75
C VAL A 124 -12.31 0.31 -29.64
N GLY A 125 -12.76 0.38 -30.89
CA GLY A 125 -12.26 1.35 -31.87
C GLY A 125 -12.34 2.79 -31.33
N GLY A 126 -11.20 3.50 -31.30
CA GLY A 126 -11.08 4.88 -30.81
C GLY A 126 -10.78 5.03 -29.31
N TYR A 127 -10.92 3.97 -28.49
CA TYR A 127 -10.71 4.02 -27.03
C TYR A 127 -9.61 3.09 -26.51
N GLY A 128 -9.06 2.22 -27.37
CA GLY A 128 -7.98 1.31 -27.00
C GLY A 128 -8.48 0.09 -26.22
N CYS A 129 -7.59 -0.47 -25.39
CA CYS A 129 -7.81 -1.66 -24.58
C CYS A 129 -8.67 -1.31 -23.35
N VAL A 130 -9.94 -1.73 -23.34
CA VAL A 130 -10.85 -1.47 -22.21
C VAL A 130 -11.05 -2.78 -21.41
N PRO A 131 -10.65 -2.83 -20.13
CA PRO A 131 -10.93 -3.98 -19.29
C PRO A 131 -12.44 -4.13 -19.12
N PHE A 132 -12.91 -5.37 -18.95
CA PHE A 132 -14.31 -5.57 -18.60
C PHE A 132 -14.55 -5.03 -17.17
N THR A 133 -15.76 -4.58 -16.87
CA THR A 133 -16.15 -4.23 -15.51
C THR A 133 -17.42 -4.98 -15.15
N GLU A 134 -17.47 -5.44 -13.90
CA GLU A 134 -18.66 -6.06 -13.33
C GLU A 134 -19.10 -5.25 -12.11
N ARG A 135 -20.41 -5.02 -11.98
CA ARG A 135 -20.95 -4.32 -10.83
C ARG A 135 -21.17 -5.31 -9.70
N VAL A 136 -20.33 -5.23 -8.67
CA VAL A 136 -20.34 -6.16 -7.52
C VAL A 136 -20.72 -5.41 -6.25
N ALA A 137 -21.53 -6.06 -5.41
CA ALA A 137 -21.82 -5.64 -4.05
C ALA A 137 -21.73 -6.87 -3.14
N ASP A 138 -20.77 -6.86 -2.20
CA ASP A 138 -20.54 -8.01 -1.33
C ASP A 138 -21.52 -7.93 -0.15
N PRO A 139 -22.21 -9.03 0.21
CA PRO A 139 -23.03 -9.02 1.40
C PRO A 139 -22.16 -8.88 2.68
N PRO A 140 -22.71 -8.38 3.80
CA PRO A 140 -21.92 -8.06 4.99
C PRO A 140 -21.02 -9.19 5.51
N TRP A 141 -21.49 -10.44 5.42
CA TRP A 141 -20.72 -11.62 5.87
C TRP A 141 -19.50 -11.95 4.99
N VAL A 142 -19.46 -11.47 3.74
CA VAL A 142 -18.27 -11.54 2.86
C VAL A 142 -17.46 -10.25 2.99
N ALA A 143 -18.13 -9.10 3.07
CA ALA A 143 -17.49 -7.80 3.11
C ALA A 143 -16.63 -7.58 4.36
N ILE A 144 -17.05 -8.06 5.54
CA ILE A 144 -16.29 -7.91 6.79
C ILE A 144 -14.96 -8.69 6.75
N PRO A 145 -14.93 -10.01 6.45
CA PRO A 145 -13.67 -10.73 6.27
C PRO A 145 -12.79 -10.14 5.16
N ARG A 146 -13.39 -9.72 4.03
CA ARG A 146 -12.65 -9.06 2.94
C ARG A 146 -12.03 -7.74 3.41
N GLY A 147 -12.74 -6.95 4.21
CA GLY A 147 -12.24 -5.73 4.82
C GLY A 147 -11.08 -5.98 5.77
N PHE A 148 -11.15 -7.03 6.58
CA PHE A 148 -10.04 -7.44 7.45
C PHE A 148 -8.80 -7.83 6.63
N ASN A 149 -8.97 -8.70 5.62
CA ASN A 149 -7.87 -9.12 4.74
C ASN A 149 -7.25 -7.91 4.02
N SER A 150 -8.07 -6.96 3.56
CA SER A 150 -7.59 -5.75 2.89
C SER A 150 -6.81 -4.83 3.83
N THR A 151 -7.20 -4.75 5.10
CA THR A 151 -6.45 -4.04 6.13
C THR A 151 -5.09 -4.70 6.38
N VAL A 152 -5.05 -6.02 6.51
CA VAL A 152 -3.80 -6.78 6.70
C VAL A 152 -2.88 -6.64 5.48
N ASP A 153 -3.40 -6.85 4.28
CA ASP A 153 -2.67 -6.68 3.02
C ASP A 153 -2.10 -5.27 2.91
N SER A 154 -2.90 -4.24 3.18
CA SER A 154 -2.46 -2.84 3.15
C SER A 154 -1.36 -2.57 4.18
N MET A 155 -1.44 -3.16 5.38
CA MET A 155 -0.38 -3.06 6.39
C MET A 155 0.92 -3.72 5.93
N ILE A 156 0.84 -4.88 5.28
CA ILE A 156 2.00 -5.57 4.69
C ILE A 156 2.61 -4.73 3.57
N LEU A 157 1.79 -4.14 2.70
CA LEU A 157 2.28 -3.26 1.63
C LEU A 157 3.00 -2.04 2.19
N VAL A 158 2.42 -1.35 3.18
CA VAL A 158 3.09 -0.20 3.84
C VAL A 158 4.41 -0.63 4.47
N ARG A 159 4.45 -1.78 5.15
CA ARG A 159 5.69 -2.37 5.67
C ARG A 159 6.69 -2.61 4.55
N ASN A 160 6.25 -3.20 3.44
CA ASN A 160 7.11 -3.57 2.33
C ASN A 160 7.68 -2.33 1.63
N GLU A 161 6.90 -1.25 1.49
CA GLU A 161 7.40 0.04 0.99
C GLU A 161 8.50 0.59 1.90
N ILE A 162 8.28 0.66 3.22
CA ILE A 162 9.30 1.13 4.18
C ILE A 162 10.58 0.28 4.10
N LEU A 163 10.44 -1.05 4.03
CA LEU A 163 11.59 -1.95 3.93
C LEU A 163 12.31 -1.85 2.59
N SER A 164 11.57 -1.61 1.50
CA SER A 164 12.14 -1.35 0.17
C SER A 164 13.04 -0.11 0.21
N TRP A 165 12.57 0.99 0.82
CA TRP A 165 13.36 2.23 0.95
C TRP A 165 14.64 2.02 1.76
N ILE A 166 14.56 1.27 2.87
CA ILE A 166 15.74 0.95 3.70
C ILE A 166 16.74 0.08 2.93
N LYS A 167 16.28 -0.79 2.04
CA LYS A 167 17.12 -1.68 1.21
C LYS A 167 17.69 -1.00 -0.04
N GLY A 168 17.45 0.30 -0.24
CA GLY A 168 17.96 1.05 -1.40
C GLY A 168 17.04 1.00 -2.62
N GLY A 169 15.73 0.76 -2.42
CA GLY A 169 14.72 0.93 -3.47
C GLY A 169 14.56 2.38 -3.89
N SER A 170 13.73 2.61 -4.91
CA SER A 170 13.37 3.96 -5.36
C SER A 170 12.83 4.78 -4.18
N SER A 171 13.37 5.99 -4.00
CA SER A 171 12.91 6.89 -2.94
C SER A 171 11.44 7.24 -3.12
N PRO A 172 10.63 7.24 -2.05
CA PRO A 172 9.25 7.70 -2.16
C PRO A 172 9.22 9.16 -2.59
N GLU A 173 8.31 9.48 -3.49
CA GLU A 173 8.03 10.87 -3.83
C GLU A 173 7.35 11.52 -2.62
N VAL A 174 8.10 12.37 -1.91
CA VAL A 174 7.62 13.01 -0.68
C VAL A 174 6.59 14.08 -1.07
N THR A 175 5.31 13.69 -1.04
CA THR A 175 4.18 14.61 -1.22
C THR A 175 3.87 15.30 0.11
N GLY A 176 3.82 16.63 0.12
CA GLY A 176 3.47 17.39 1.33
C GLY A 176 1.97 17.37 1.66
N PRO A 177 1.58 17.98 2.80
CA PRO A 177 0.19 18.06 3.23
C PRO A 177 -0.75 18.69 2.19
N VAL A 178 -0.27 19.68 1.43
CA VAL A 178 -1.05 20.35 0.39
C VAL A 178 -1.24 19.43 -0.82
N GLY A 179 -0.18 18.74 -1.27
CA GLY A 179 -0.29 17.75 -2.34
C GLY A 179 -1.24 16.59 -1.98
N LEU A 180 -1.20 16.11 -0.72
CA LEU A 180 -2.13 15.09 -0.24
C LEU A 180 -3.58 15.57 -0.22
N ALA A 181 -3.84 16.82 0.18
CA ALA A 181 -5.18 17.39 0.14
C ALA A 181 -5.70 17.53 -1.30
N GLN A 182 -4.83 17.88 -2.24
CA GLN A 182 -5.17 17.99 -3.66
C GLN A 182 -5.52 16.62 -4.27
N THR A 183 -4.63 15.63 -4.13
CA THR A 183 -4.88 14.28 -4.67
C THR A 183 -6.12 13.65 -4.05
N THR A 184 -6.35 13.87 -2.75
CA THR A 184 -7.59 13.48 -2.06
C THR A 184 -8.81 14.17 -2.67
N GLY A 185 -8.72 15.47 -2.96
CA GLY A 185 -9.80 16.24 -3.60
C GLY A 185 -10.12 15.78 -5.02
N GLU A 186 -9.10 15.39 -5.80
CA GLU A 186 -9.26 14.83 -7.14
C GLU A 186 -9.94 13.46 -7.09
N VAL A 187 -9.47 12.57 -6.19
CA VAL A 187 -10.08 11.26 -5.94
C VAL A 187 -11.52 11.40 -5.46
N ALA A 188 -11.83 12.39 -4.60
CA ALA A 188 -13.18 12.67 -4.13
C ALA A 188 -14.14 13.03 -5.27
N ARG A 189 -13.66 13.79 -6.26
CA ARG A 189 -14.45 14.22 -7.42
C ARG A 189 -14.62 13.11 -8.45
N ALA A 190 -13.62 12.25 -8.63
CA ALA A 190 -13.57 11.22 -9.67
C ALA A 190 -14.09 9.84 -9.24
N GLY A 191 -13.87 9.43 -7.98
CA GLY A 191 -14.03 8.03 -7.53
C GLY A 191 -15.34 7.72 -6.76
N GLY A 192 -16.18 8.71 -6.51
CA GLY A 192 -17.42 8.52 -5.74
C GLY A 192 -17.16 8.07 -4.28
N VAL A 193 -18.22 7.63 -3.60
CA VAL A 193 -18.17 7.33 -2.15
C VAL A 193 -17.29 6.11 -1.84
N THR A 194 -17.30 5.08 -2.70
CA THR A 194 -16.52 3.86 -2.47
C THR A 194 -15.01 4.14 -2.45
N THR A 195 -14.51 4.94 -3.40
CA THR A 195 -13.08 5.29 -3.44
C THR A 195 -12.69 6.20 -2.27
N LEU A 196 -13.58 7.08 -1.82
CA LEU A 196 -13.35 7.88 -0.61
C LEU A 196 -13.22 7.02 0.65
N LEU A 197 -14.05 5.99 0.81
CA LEU A 197 -13.96 5.06 1.93
C LEU A 197 -12.65 4.25 1.90
N GLN A 198 -12.24 3.79 0.70
CA GLN A 198 -10.97 3.09 0.54
C GLN A 198 -9.77 4.00 0.81
N LEU A 199 -9.80 5.25 0.34
CA LEU A 199 -8.76 6.24 0.62
C LEU A 199 -8.68 6.53 2.13
N ALA A 200 -9.82 6.75 2.78
CA ALA A 200 -9.87 6.95 4.23
C ALA A 200 -9.32 5.74 5.00
N ALA A 201 -9.60 4.52 4.52
CA ALA A 201 -9.04 3.30 5.09
C ALA A 201 -7.50 3.27 4.96
N ILE A 202 -6.96 3.53 3.76
CA ILE A 202 -5.52 3.56 3.51
C ILE A 202 -4.83 4.64 4.36
N LEU A 203 -5.40 5.85 4.43
CA LEU A 203 -4.87 6.94 5.24
C LEU A 203 -4.88 6.58 6.74
N SER A 204 -5.94 5.94 7.22
CA SER A 204 -6.02 5.45 8.60
C SER A 204 -4.96 4.39 8.90
N ILE A 205 -4.71 3.45 7.98
CA ILE A 205 -3.62 2.46 8.12
C ILE A 205 -2.27 3.14 8.15
N ASN A 206 -2.01 4.09 7.25
CA ASN A 206 -0.75 4.84 7.23
C ASN A 206 -0.52 5.57 8.55
N LEU A 207 -1.53 6.27 9.07
CA LEU A 207 -1.47 6.91 10.39
C LEU A 207 -1.28 5.90 11.51
N GLY A 208 -1.95 4.74 11.46
CA GLY A 208 -1.80 3.66 12.44
C GLY A 208 -0.38 3.09 12.48
N VAL A 209 0.18 2.73 11.32
CA VAL A 209 1.55 2.19 11.18
C VAL A 209 2.59 3.23 11.57
N LEU A 210 2.47 4.48 11.08
CA LEU A 210 3.37 5.57 11.45
C LEU A 210 3.32 5.86 12.95
N ASN A 211 2.13 5.84 13.57
CA ASN A 211 1.97 6.03 15.01
C ASN A 211 2.62 4.92 15.84
N LEU A 212 2.87 3.73 15.27
CA LEU A 212 3.58 2.65 15.94
C LEU A 212 5.10 2.75 15.79
N LEU A 213 5.60 3.57 14.87
CA LEU A 213 7.04 3.80 14.74
C LEU A 213 7.61 4.46 16.00
N PRO A 214 8.87 4.16 16.37
CA PRO A 214 9.50 4.72 17.56
C PRO A 214 9.98 6.17 17.35
N LEU A 215 9.10 7.02 16.84
CA LEU A 215 9.35 8.42 16.57
C LEU A 215 8.85 9.28 17.74
N PRO A 216 9.65 10.27 18.19
CA PRO A 216 9.17 11.32 19.09
C PRO A 216 7.91 11.99 18.52
N MET A 217 7.06 12.54 19.39
CA MET A 217 5.70 13.06 19.11
C MET A 217 4.60 12.00 18.91
N LEU A 218 4.92 10.77 18.46
CA LEU A 218 3.93 9.72 18.21
C LEU A 218 3.75 8.74 19.38
N ASP A 219 2.69 7.92 19.31
CA ASP A 219 2.35 6.91 20.33
C ASP A 219 3.49 5.89 20.49
N GLY A 220 4.13 5.47 19.41
CA GLY A 220 5.26 4.55 19.38
C GLY A 220 6.51 5.11 20.07
N GLY A 221 6.69 6.43 20.10
CA GLY A 221 7.72 7.09 20.91
C GLY A 221 7.52 6.86 22.41
N ARG A 222 6.28 6.91 22.89
CA ARG A 222 5.95 6.60 24.29
C ARG A 222 6.13 5.12 24.61
N ILE A 223 5.77 4.24 23.67
CA ILE A 223 6.01 2.79 23.80
C ILE A 223 7.52 2.51 23.88
N MET A 224 8.34 3.19 23.07
CA MET A 224 9.80 3.09 23.12
C MET A 224 10.34 3.53 24.49
N PHE A 225 9.83 4.61 25.08
CA PHE A 225 10.24 5.02 26.44
C PHE A 225 9.85 4.00 27.51
N LEU A 226 8.68 3.38 27.40
CA LEU A 226 8.27 2.26 28.27
C LEU A 226 9.22 1.07 28.11
N PHE A 227 9.62 0.74 26.89
CA PHE A 227 10.59 -0.32 26.64
C PHE A 227 11.95 -0.03 27.29
N ILE A 228 12.43 1.21 27.18
CA ILE A 228 13.65 1.67 27.85
C ILE A 228 13.52 1.62 29.38
N GLU A 229 12.36 1.99 29.93
CA GLU A 229 12.09 1.90 31.38
C GLU A 229 12.16 0.47 31.88
N VAL A 230 11.57 -0.48 31.15
CA VAL A 230 11.63 -1.92 31.45
C VAL A 230 13.07 -2.42 31.43
N LEU A 231 13.84 -2.09 30.38
CA LEU A 231 15.26 -2.46 30.28
C LEU A 231 16.13 -1.85 31.39
N ARG A 232 15.75 -0.70 31.94
CA ARG A 232 16.46 0.00 33.04
C ARG A 232 16.03 -0.48 34.44
N GLY A 233 15.30 -1.59 34.53
CA GLY A 233 14.83 -2.13 35.81
C GLY A 233 13.70 -1.32 36.44
N GLY A 234 12.80 -0.76 35.63
CA GLY A 234 11.63 0.00 36.10
C GLY A 234 11.93 1.44 36.52
N ARG A 235 13.14 1.94 36.23
CA ARG A 235 13.49 3.34 36.49
C ARG A 235 12.89 4.25 35.42
N ARG A 236 11.80 4.92 35.80
CA ARG A 236 11.12 5.91 34.96
C ARG A 236 12.08 6.94 34.40
N VAL A 237 11.96 7.21 33.10
CA VAL A 237 12.54 8.41 32.50
C VAL A 237 11.83 9.61 33.11
N ARG A 238 12.58 10.65 33.47
CA ARG A 238 12.01 11.87 34.04
C ARG A 238 10.98 12.46 33.06
N PRO A 239 9.75 12.78 33.49
CA PRO A 239 8.72 13.33 32.62
C PRO A 239 9.17 14.57 31.83
N GLU A 240 10.01 15.42 32.44
CA GLU A 240 10.59 16.59 31.78
C GLU A 240 11.44 16.22 30.54
N ARG A 241 12.17 15.10 30.60
CA ARG A 241 13.03 14.65 29.48
C ARG A 241 12.21 14.01 28.37
N GLU A 242 11.19 13.23 28.73
CA GLU A 242 10.23 12.69 27.76
C GLU A 242 9.53 13.84 27.02
N ALA A 243 9.00 14.83 27.76
CA ALA A 243 8.34 15.99 27.19
C ALA A 243 9.25 16.79 26.25
N LEU A 244 10.51 17.00 26.62
CA LEU A 244 11.48 17.69 25.77
C LEU A 244 11.74 16.92 24.46
N VAL A 245 11.92 15.60 24.52
CA VAL A 245 12.13 14.79 23.32
C VAL A 245 10.91 14.84 22.40
N HIS A 246 9.70 14.72 22.96
CA HIS A 246 8.46 14.86 22.17
C HIS A 246 8.30 16.27 21.57
N LEU A 247 8.64 17.33 22.31
CA LEU A 247 8.58 18.71 21.82
C LEU A 247 9.58 18.94 20.67
N VAL A 248 10.83 18.50 20.82
CA VAL A 248 11.84 18.60 19.76
C VAL A 248 11.38 17.84 18.53
N GLY A 249 10.87 16.62 18.70
CA GLY A 249 10.27 15.85 17.61
C GLY A 249 9.13 16.57 16.90
N PHE A 250 8.21 17.16 17.66
CA PHE A 250 7.10 17.93 17.13
C PHE A 250 7.56 19.14 16.32
N VAL A 251 8.51 19.92 16.85
CA VAL A 251 9.05 21.10 16.16
C VAL A 251 9.75 20.69 14.86
N LEU A 252 10.56 19.62 14.89
CA LEU A 252 11.21 19.10 13.68
C LEU A 252 10.19 18.62 12.65
N PHE A 253 9.14 17.93 13.08
CA PHE A 253 8.05 17.47 12.21
C PHE A 253 7.32 18.65 11.55
N ILE A 254 6.94 19.67 12.33
CA ILE A 254 6.27 20.87 11.79
C ILE A 254 7.20 21.65 10.85
N ALA A 255 8.49 21.76 11.18
CA ALA A 255 9.47 22.40 10.30
C ALA A 255 9.59 21.65 8.97
N LEU A 256 9.70 20.31 9.00
CA LEU A 256 9.71 19.49 7.79
C LEU A 256 8.42 19.65 6.99
N ALA A 257 7.26 19.58 7.64
CA ALA A 257 5.96 19.76 6.99
C ALA A 257 5.85 21.14 6.32
N ALA A 258 6.34 22.20 6.96
CA ALA A 258 6.38 23.55 6.38
C ALA A 258 7.30 23.63 5.16
N VAL A 259 8.48 23.01 5.21
CA VAL A 259 9.43 22.96 4.09
C VAL A 259 8.83 22.22 2.89
N VAL A 260 8.26 21.03 3.09
CA VAL A 260 7.63 20.26 2.00
C VAL A 260 6.40 21.00 1.47
N THR A 261 5.62 21.64 2.34
CA THR A 261 4.47 22.47 1.93
C THR A 261 4.92 23.66 1.06
N PHE A 262 6.04 24.30 1.39
CA PHE A 262 6.59 25.37 0.56
C PHE A 262 6.94 24.85 -0.85
N PHE A 263 7.61 23.70 -0.95
CA PHE A 263 7.89 23.07 -2.24
C PHE A 263 6.60 22.72 -3.00
N ASP A 264 5.60 22.15 -2.33
CA ASP A 264 4.29 21.86 -2.94
C ASP A 264 3.61 23.12 -3.50
N ILE A 265 3.57 24.21 -2.73
CA ILE A 265 2.93 25.47 -3.15
C ILE A 265 3.67 26.09 -4.34
N THR A 266 5.00 26.13 -4.29
CA THR A 266 5.79 26.66 -5.41
C THR A 266 5.60 25.84 -6.70
N ARG A 267 5.56 24.50 -6.59
CA ARG A 267 5.25 23.59 -7.71
C ARG A 267 3.88 23.89 -8.32
N ILE A 268 2.85 24.02 -7.49
CA ILE A 268 1.47 24.34 -7.93
C ILE A 268 1.41 25.72 -8.59
N ALA A 269 2.06 26.73 -8.00
CA ALA A 269 2.08 28.09 -8.53
C ALA A 269 2.78 28.17 -9.90
N ASN A 270 3.77 27.31 -10.13
CA ASN A 270 4.49 27.21 -11.41
C ASN A 270 3.74 26.36 -12.45
N GLY A 271 2.60 25.75 -12.10
CA GLY A 271 1.79 24.94 -13.01
C GLY A 271 2.34 23.55 -13.31
N GLU A 272 3.27 23.04 -12.50
CA GLU A 272 3.81 21.68 -12.65
C GLU A 272 2.83 20.64 -12.06
N SER A 273 2.50 19.60 -12.83
CA SER A 273 1.62 18.51 -12.37
C SER A 273 2.34 17.57 -11.41
N ILE A 274 1.58 17.01 -10.45
CA ILE A 274 2.06 16.01 -9.48
C ILE A 274 2.51 14.72 -10.20
N PHE A 275 1.94 14.44 -11.36
CA PHE A 275 2.29 13.29 -12.20
C PHE A 275 3.14 13.79 -13.36
N ARG A 276 4.44 13.49 -13.34
CA ARG A 276 5.31 13.54 -14.53
C ARG A 276 5.29 12.20 -15.24
#